data_AF-A0A368H1R6-F1
#
_entry.id   AF-A0A368H1R6-F1
#
_cell.length_a   1.000
_cell.length_b   1.000
_cell.length_c   1.000
_cell.angle_alpha   90.00
_cell.angle_beta   90.00
_cell.angle_gamma   90.00
#
_symmetry.space_group_name_H-M   'P 1'
#
loop_
_entity.id
_entity.type
_entity.pdbx_description
1 polymer ?
#
loop_
_entity_poly.entity_id
_entity_poly.type
_entity_poly.pdbx_seq_one_letter_code
_entity_poly.pdbx_strand_id
1 'polypeptide(L)'
;MNECAGCAQPILDRYVFNVVGKSWHQACLRCSDCLSPMSDTCFSRDGLILCRSDFARRYGQRCAGCDGALEKEDLVRKARDKVFHIQCFQCSVCQRRLDTGEQVKI
;
A
#
# COMPACT_ATOMS: atom_id res chain seq x y z
N MET A 1 13.37 -6.17 30.21
CA MET A 1 14.43 -5.90 29.21
C MET A 1 13.77 -6.06 27.84
N ASN A 2 13.77 -5.04 27.00
CA ASN A 2 13.04 -5.10 25.73
C ASN A 2 13.85 -5.92 24.72
N GLU A 3 13.23 -6.94 24.12
CA GLU A 3 13.83 -7.74 23.06
C GLU A 3 13.34 -7.23 21.69
N CYS A 4 14.26 -7.12 20.73
CA CYS A 4 13.92 -6.67 19.38
C CYS A 4 13.18 -7.77 18.62
N ALA A 5 11.95 -7.49 18.18
CA ALA A 5 11.17 -8.43 17.39
C ALA A 5 11.77 -8.77 16.01
N GLY A 6 12.72 -7.97 15.51
CA GLY A 6 13.37 -8.22 14.22
C GLY A 6 14.64 -9.08 14.29
N CYS A 7 15.38 -9.04 15.40
CA CYS A 7 16.65 -9.79 15.54
C CYS A 7 16.75 -10.66 16.80
N ALA A 8 15.71 -10.66 17.65
CA ALA A 8 15.67 -11.38 18.93
C ALA A 8 16.83 -11.06 19.89
N GLN A 9 17.47 -9.90 19.73
CA GLN A 9 18.52 -9.42 20.62
C GLN A 9 17.98 -8.38 21.60
N PRO A 10 18.56 -8.26 22.82
CA PRO A 10 18.18 -7.22 23.77
C PRO A 10 18.46 -5.83 23.19
N ILE A 11 17.51 -4.91 23.37
CA ILE A 11 17.62 -3.54 22.91
C ILE A 11 18.38 -2.71 23.94
N LEU A 12 19.58 -2.27 23.56
CA LEU A 12 20.45 -1.39 24.37
C LEU A 12 20.50 0.04 23.81
N ASP A 13 19.81 0.30 22.70
CA ASP A 13 19.74 1.60 22.04
C ASP A 13 19.10 2.67 22.94
N ARG A 14 19.55 3.92 22.79
CA ARG A 14 18.94 5.09 23.47
C ARG A 14 17.47 5.28 23.10
N TYR A 15 17.10 4.91 21.88
CA TYR A 15 15.74 5.06 21.35
C TYR A 15 15.21 3.70 20.90
N VAL A 16 13.96 3.41 21.28
CA VAL A 16 13.29 2.15 20.96
C VAL A 16 12.01 2.46 20.20
N PHE A 17 11.81 1.80 19.07
CA PHE A 17 10.56 1.89 18.32
C PHE A 17 9.57 0.86 18.86
N ASN A 18 8.39 1.31 19.26
CA ASN A 18 7.29 0.43 19.65
C ASN A 18 6.23 0.42 18.56
N VAL A 19 6.15 -0.69 17.82
CA VAL A 19 5.29 -0.85 16.65
C VAL A 19 4.50 -2.14 16.79
N VAL A 20 3.17 -2.06 16.67
CA VAL A 20 2.25 -3.20 16.86
C VAL A 20 2.45 -3.92 18.21
N GLY A 21 2.73 -3.16 19.27
CA GLY A 21 2.99 -3.73 20.61
C GLY A 21 4.29 -4.53 20.73
N LYS A 22 5.20 -4.45 19.76
CA LYS A 22 6.53 -5.05 19.77
C LYS A 22 7.61 -3.97 19.77
N SER A 23 8.74 -4.25 20.42
CA SER A 23 9.89 -3.35 20.44
C SER A 23 10.87 -3.69 19.32
N TRP A 24 11.47 -2.66 18.72
CA TRP A 24 12.38 -2.79 17.59
C TRP A 24 13.56 -1.84 17.73
N HIS A 25 14.75 -2.29 17.31
CA HIS A 25 15.85 -1.38 17.00
C HIS A 25 15.47 -0.46 15.83
N GLN A 26 15.98 0.76 15.83
CA GLN A 26 15.87 1.67 14.69
C GLN A 26 16.37 1.01 13.39
N ALA A 27 17.49 0.28 13.49
CA ALA A 27 18.06 -0.42 12.36
C ALA A 27 17.30 -1.69 11.95
N CYS A 28 16.47 -2.27 12.82
CA CYS A 28 15.72 -3.50 12.53
C CYS A 28 14.31 -3.23 12.01
N LEU A 29 13.74 -2.04 12.26
CA LEU A 29 12.43 -1.68 11.74
C LEU A 29 12.52 -1.34 10.25
N ARG A 30 12.29 -2.35 9.41
CA ARG A 30 12.38 -2.27 7.96
C ARG A 30 11.15 -2.86 7.29
N CYS A 31 10.88 -2.47 6.05
CA CYS A 31 9.84 -3.09 5.25
C CYS A 31 10.15 -4.57 5.01
N SER A 32 9.18 -5.47 5.19
CA SER A 32 9.33 -6.89 4.89
C SER A 32 9.56 -7.17 3.40
N ASP A 33 9.19 -6.25 2.49
CA ASP A 33 9.34 -6.42 1.04
C ASP A 33 10.62 -5.78 0.50
N CYS A 34 10.76 -4.47 0.69
CA CYS A 34 11.86 -3.71 0.10
C CYS A 34 13.05 -3.53 1.05
N LEU A 35 12.97 -4.00 2.30
CA LEU A 35 13.99 -3.86 3.34
C LEU A 35 14.42 -2.41 3.63
N SER A 36 13.67 -1.42 3.15
CA SER A 36 13.97 -0.01 3.41
C SER A 36 13.71 0.32 4.88
N PRO A 37 14.54 1.16 5.51
CA PRO A 37 14.35 1.59 6.89
C PRO A 37 13.05 2.42 7.01
N MET A 38 12.30 2.18 8.08
CA MET A 38 11.10 2.97 8.39
C MET A 38 11.50 4.18 9.23
N SER A 39 11.26 5.40 8.73
CA SER A 39 11.55 6.62 9.48
C SER A 39 10.36 7.12 10.30
N ASP A 40 9.15 7.10 9.72
CA ASP A 40 7.97 7.75 10.31
C ASP A 40 6.74 6.85 10.34
N THR A 41 6.19 6.52 9.16
CA THR A 41 4.95 5.75 9.05
C THR A 41 5.23 4.35 8.53
N CYS A 42 4.78 3.35 9.29
CA CYS A 42 4.80 1.96 8.88
C CYS A 42 3.39 1.35 8.99
N PHE A 43 3.12 0.33 8.19
CA PHE A 43 1.81 -0.31 8.12
C PHE A 43 1.96 -1.78 8.48
N SER A 44 1.10 -2.26 9.39
CA SER A 44 1.11 -3.66 9.78
C SER A 44 -0.08 -4.42 9.22
N ARG A 45 0.15 -5.57 8.58
CA ARG A 45 -0.90 -6.50 8.14
C ARG A 45 -0.38 -7.92 8.15
N ASP A 46 -1.18 -8.87 8.64
CA ASP A 46 -0.86 -10.31 8.61
C ASP A 46 0.50 -10.64 9.26
N GLY A 47 0.90 -9.88 10.28
CA GLY A 47 2.19 -10.02 10.96
C GLY A 47 3.38 -9.38 10.23
N LEU A 48 3.18 -8.78 9.06
CA LEU A 48 4.21 -8.08 8.29
C LEU A 48 4.21 -6.59 8.59
N ILE A 49 5.40 -5.97 8.54
CA ILE A 49 5.58 -4.52 8.59
C ILE A 49 5.97 -4.05 7.19
N LEU A 50 5.14 -3.21 6.59
CA LEU A 50 5.33 -2.73 5.22
C LEU A 50 5.47 -1.22 5.18
N CYS A 51 6.23 -0.75 4.19
CA CYS A 51 6.27 0.66 3.83
C CYS A 51 4.95 1.08 3.16
N ARG A 52 4.68 2.39 3.06
CA ARG A 52 3.48 2.92 2.37
C ARG A 52 3.32 2.34 0.97
N SER A 53 4.41 2.30 0.20
CA SER A 53 4.42 1.84 -1.19
C SER A 53 4.10 0.35 -1.29
N ASP A 54 4.80 -0.51 -0.54
CA ASP A 54 4.57 -1.97 -0.59
C ASP A 54 3.22 -2.37 0.00
N PHE A 55 2.75 -1.65 1.03
CA PHE A 55 1.41 -1.82 1.56
C PHE A 55 0.37 -1.47 0.47
N ALA A 56 0.48 -0.32 -0.19
CA ALA A 56 -0.41 0.04 -1.30
C ALA A 56 -0.30 -0.94 -2.48
N ARG A 57 0.89 -1.47 -2.76
CA ARG A 57 1.10 -2.45 -3.83
C ARG A 57 0.41 -3.78 -3.56
N ARG A 58 0.50 -4.30 -2.33
CA ARG A 58 -0.11 -5.59 -1.92
C ARG A 58 -1.61 -5.48 -1.64
N TYR A 59 -2.01 -4.36 -1.07
CA TYR A 59 -3.30 -4.22 -0.40
C TYR A 59 -4.11 -3.00 -0.84
N GLY A 60 -3.51 -2.11 -1.63
CA GLY A 60 -4.21 -0.99 -2.23
C GLY A 60 -5.10 -1.44 -3.37
N GLN A 61 -6.00 -0.54 -3.78
CA GLN A 61 -6.82 -0.78 -4.94
C GLN A 61 -5.97 -0.69 -6.21
N ARG A 62 -6.26 -1.55 -7.18
CA ARG A 62 -5.58 -1.57 -8.47
C ARG A 62 -6.57 -1.15 -9.55
N CYS A 63 -6.07 -0.41 -10.52
CA CYS A 63 -6.85 -0.04 -11.69
C CYS A 63 -7.17 -1.29 -12.51
N ALA A 64 -8.44 -1.62 -12.69
CA ALA A 64 -8.84 -2.78 -13.49
C ALA A 64 -8.58 -2.63 -15.00
N GLY A 65 -8.13 -1.45 -15.47
CA GLY A 65 -7.78 -1.18 -16.87
C GLY A 65 -6.28 -1.30 -17.18
N CYS A 66 -5.40 -0.88 -16.26
CA CYS A 66 -3.94 -0.92 -16.47
C CYS A 66 -3.17 -1.75 -15.43
N ASP A 67 -3.88 -2.30 -14.44
CA ASP A 67 -3.31 -3.01 -13.29
C ASP A 67 -2.29 -2.18 -12.47
N GLY A 68 -2.26 -0.86 -12.67
CA GLY A 68 -1.48 0.07 -11.84
C GLY A 68 -2.08 0.25 -10.45
N ALA A 69 -1.25 0.57 -9.47
CA ALA A 69 -1.70 0.94 -8.13
C ALA A 69 -2.47 2.28 -8.18
N LEU A 70 -3.55 2.37 -7.41
CA LEU A 70 -4.32 3.60 -7.23
C LEU A 70 -3.87 4.27 -5.93
N GLU A 71 -3.27 5.46 -6.01
CA GLU A 71 -2.92 6.27 -4.85
C GLU A 71 -4.14 7.01 -4.30
N LYS A 72 -4.02 7.59 -3.09
CA LYS A 72 -5.16 8.30 -2.45
C LYS A 72 -5.51 9.59 -3.19
N GLU A 73 -4.51 10.18 -3.83
CA GLU A 73 -4.58 11.41 -4.58
C GLU A 73 -5.07 11.18 -6.03
N ASP A 74 -5.10 9.92 -6.48
CA ASP A 74 -5.59 9.58 -7.81
C ASP A 74 -7.10 9.77 -7.91
N LEU A 75 -7.52 10.54 -8.91
CA LEU A 75 -8.91 10.60 -9.30
C LEU A 75 -9.27 9.29 -10.03
N VAL A 76 -10.20 8.55 -9.44
CA VAL A 76 -10.63 7.25 -9.92
C VAL A 76 -12.10 7.24 -10.33
N ARG A 77 -12.44 6.37 -11.28
CA ARG A 77 -13.82 6.04 -11.61
C ARG A 77 -14.15 4.65 -11.12
N LYS A 78 -15.30 4.52 -10.48
CA LYS A 78 -15.84 3.25 -10.03
C LYS A 78 -16.98 2.82 -10.95
N ALA A 79 -16.90 1.62 -11.49
CA ALA A 79 -17.96 1.02 -12.29
C ALA A 79 -18.24 -0.40 -11.81
N ARG A 80 -19.47 -0.64 -11.35
CA ARG A 80 -19.84 -1.84 -10.58
C ARG A 80 -18.84 -2.05 -9.42
N ASP A 81 -18.13 -3.18 -9.42
CA ASP A 81 -17.15 -3.53 -8.38
C ASP A 81 -15.70 -3.23 -8.75
N LYS A 82 -15.46 -2.56 -9.89
CA LYS A 82 -14.12 -2.26 -10.40
C LYS A 82 -13.79 -0.77 -10.28
N VAL A 83 -12.52 -0.48 -10.03
CA VAL A 83 -11.99 0.88 -9.93
C VAL A 83 -10.95 1.08 -11.03
N PHE A 84 -10.97 2.25 -11.67
CA PHE A 84 -10.10 2.59 -12.79
C PHE A 84 -9.53 3.99 -12.59
N HIS A 85 -8.31 4.25 -13.05
CA HIS A 85 -7.87 5.62 -13.30
C HIS A 85 -8.84 6.29 -14.28
N ILE A 86 -9.09 7.60 -14.14
CA ILE A 86 -9.90 8.36 -15.11
C ILE A 86 -9.46 8.08 -16.55
N GLN A 87 -8.14 8.07 -16.79
CA GLN A 87 -7.57 7.86 -18.13
C GLN A 87 -7.75 6.43 -18.65
N CYS A 88 -7.92 5.45 -17.76
CA CYS A 88 -8.12 4.05 -18.08
C CYS A 88 -9.61 3.66 -18.17
N PHE A 89 -10.52 4.59 -17.92
CA PHE A 89 -11.96 4.34 -17.99
C PHE A 89 -12.46 4.47 -19.44
N GLN A 90 -12.31 3.38 -20.19
CA GLN A 90 -12.64 3.30 -21.62
C GLN A 90 -13.41 2.03 -21.95
N CYS A 91 -14.21 2.09 -23.02
CA CYS A 91 -14.92 0.91 -23.52
C CYS A 91 -13.93 -0.14 -24.04
N SER A 92 -14.11 -1.40 -23.65
CA SER A 92 -13.26 -2.51 -24.12
C SER A 92 -13.39 -2.78 -25.63
N VAL A 93 -14.53 -2.43 -26.23
CA VAL A 93 -14.83 -2.67 -27.65
C VAL A 93 -14.35 -1.54 -28.54
N CYS A 94 -14.69 -0.28 -28.21
CA CYS A 94 -14.38 0.87 -29.06
C CYS A 94 -13.20 1.73 -28.58
N GLN A 95 -12.58 1.39 -27.44
CA GLN A 95 -11.44 2.11 -26.84
C GLN A 95 -11.70 3.60 -26.54
N ARG A 96 -12.95 4.06 -26.70
CA ARG A 96 -13.34 5.44 -26.44
C ARG A 96 -13.37 5.67 -24.93
N ARG A 97 -12.74 6.76 -24.50
CA ARG A 97 -12.85 7.27 -23.13
C ARG A 97 -14.29 7.68 -22.90
N LEU A 98 -14.90 7.09 -21.87
CA LEU A 98 -16.27 7.40 -21.49
C LEU A 98 -16.18 8.54 -20.49
N ASP A 99 -16.93 9.63 -20.69
CA ASP A 99 -17.02 10.74 -19.73
C ASP A 99 -18.33 10.68 -18.93
N THR A 100 -18.38 11.43 -17.82
CA THR A 100 -19.51 11.43 -16.88
C THR A 100 -20.82 11.75 -17.60
N GLY A 101 -21.70 10.75 -17.77
CA GLY A 101 -23.03 10.92 -18.38
C GLY A 101 -23.38 9.95 -19.52
N GLU A 102 -22.43 9.19 -20.06
CA GLU A 102 -22.73 8.20 -21.11
C GLU A 102 -23.26 6.88 -20.52
N GLN A 103 -24.49 6.52 -20.88
CA GLN A 103 -25.06 5.20 -20.59
C GLN A 103 -24.41 4.16 -21.49
N VAL A 104 -23.52 3.34 -20.93
CA VAL A 104 -23.02 2.15 -21.62
C VAL A 104 -23.75 0.93 -21.08
N LYS A 105 -24.56 0.30 -21.93
CA LYS A 105 -25.14 -1.01 -21.66
C LYS A 105 -24.01 -2.05 -21.74
N ILE A 106 -23.63 -2.58 -20.58
CA ILE A 106 -22.70 -3.70 -20.38
C ILE A 106 -23.48 -4.97 -20.11
#